data_AF-A0A3N1Y1W2-F1
#
_entry.id   AF-A0A3N1Y1W2-F1
#
_cell.length_a   1.000
_cell.length_b   1.000
_cell.length_c   1.000
_cell.angle_alpha   90.00
_cell.angle_beta   90.00
_cell.angle_gamma   90.00
#
_symmetry.space_group_name_H-M   'P 1'
#
loop_
_entity.id
_entity.type
_entity.pdbx_description
1 polymer ?
#
loop_
_entity_poly.entity_id
_entity_poly.type
_entity_poly.pdbx_seq_one_letter_code
_entity_poly.pdbx_strand_id
1 'polypeptide(L)'
;MHPESPPGPPAPRRCFCEIPLARLLRWVRLREAGYGTVELLRRARDAAEREEIAVVALLDVADEVLVREMAATGRDAAHLLACREALRRRLAGAD
;
A
#
# COMPACT_ATOMS: atom_id res chain seq x y z
N MET A 1 19.53 25.38 -6.88
CA MET A 1 18.27 25.07 -6.16
C MET A 1 17.77 23.75 -6.72
N HIS A 2 18.12 22.63 -6.08
CA HIS A 2 17.63 21.32 -6.52
C HIS A 2 16.16 21.21 -6.11
N PRO A 3 15.24 20.79 -7.01
CA PRO A 3 13.90 20.45 -6.57
C PRO A 3 14.02 19.24 -5.65
N GLU A 4 13.68 19.43 -4.38
CA GLU A 4 13.59 18.33 -3.43
C GLU A 4 12.56 17.34 -3.98
N SER A 5 13.02 16.14 -4.37
CA SER A 5 12.14 15.05 -4.74
C SER A 5 11.10 14.89 -3.62
N PRO A 6 9.79 14.82 -3.93
CA PRO A 6 8.79 14.62 -2.90
C PRO A 6 9.17 13.36 -2.10
N PRO A 7 9.08 13.39 -0.76
CA PRO A 7 9.42 12.22 0.04
C PRO A 7 8.56 11.05 -0.45
N GLY A 8 9.23 9.95 -0.78
CA GLY A 8 8.58 8.73 -1.22
C GLY A 8 7.54 8.22 -0.20
N PRO A 9 6.78 7.17 -0.56
CA PRO A 9 5.89 6.54 0.39
C PRO A 9 6.68 6.13 1.65
N PRO A 10 6.14 6.34 2.86
CA PRO A 10 6.79 5.86 4.06
C PRO A 10 6.89 4.33 4.02
N ALA A 11 7.94 3.78 4.63
CA ALA A 11 8.02 2.34 4.85
C ALA A 11 6.79 1.87 5.67
N PRO A 12 5.99 0.91 5.16
CA PRO A 12 4.82 0.41 5.88
C PRO A 12 5.22 -0.25 7.20
N ARG A 13 4.49 0.09 8.27
CA ARG A 13 4.61 -0.57 9.58
C ARG A 13 3.47 -1.55 9.82
N ARG A 14 2.40 -1.45 9.04
CA ARG A 14 1.23 -2.32 9.08
C ARG A 14 1.11 -3.16 7.81
N CYS A 15 0.74 -4.42 7.98
CA CYS A 15 0.37 -5.33 6.90
C CYS A 15 -1.05 -5.01 6.37
N PHE A 16 -1.38 -5.52 5.19
CA PHE A 16 -2.73 -5.41 4.60
C PHE A 16 -3.84 -5.87 5.55
N CYS A 17 -3.58 -6.91 6.35
CA CYS A 17 -4.54 -7.47 7.29
C CYS A 17 -4.77 -6.60 8.55
N GLU A 18 -3.90 -5.62 8.80
CA GLU A 18 -3.94 -4.74 9.97
C GLU A 18 -4.61 -3.38 9.66
N ILE A 19 -4.91 -3.13 8.39
CA ILE A 19 -5.60 -1.92 7.94
C ILE A 19 -7.05 -2.29 7.61
N PRO A 20 -8.05 -1.53 8.13
CA PRO A 20 -9.44 -1.76 7.78
C PRO A 20 -9.67 -1.77 6.27
N LEU A 21 -10.34 -2.81 5.75
CA LEU A 21 -10.56 -2.99 4.32
C LEU A 21 -11.17 -1.74 3.65
N ALA A 22 -12.15 -1.10 4.29
CA ALA A 22 -12.77 0.13 3.78
C ALA A 22 -11.75 1.27 3.53
N ARG A 23 -10.69 1.35 4.33
CA ARG A 23 -9.61 2.35 4.15
C ARG A 23 -8.74 1.99 2.95
N LEU A 24 -8.36 0.72 2.80
CA LEU A 24 -7.60 0.25 1.64
C LEU A 24 -8.41 0.45 0.34
N LEU A 25 -9.70 0.08 0.35
CA LEU A 25 -10.60 0.21 -0.80
C LEU A 25 -10.71 1.65 -1.30
N ARG A 26 -10.73 2.63 -0.40
CA ARG A 26 -10.74 4.05 -0.78
C ARG A 26 -9.57 4.39 -1.70
N TRP A 27 -8.35 3.92 -1.38
CA TRP A 27 -7.15 4.23 -2.14
C TRP A 27 -7.00 3.37 -3.39
N VAL A 28 -7.41 2.09 -3.33
CA VAL A 28 -7.43 1.20 -4.50
C VAL A 28 -8.31 1.79 -5.60
N ARG A 29 -9.53 2.21 -5.27
CA ARG A 29 -10.46 2.82 -6.24
C ARG A 29 -9.89 4.08 -6.89
N LEU A 30 -9.12 4.87 -6.14
CA LEU A 30 -8.46 6.04 -6.70
C LEU A 30 -7.32 5.63 -7.66
N ARG A 31 -6.54 4.60 -7.33
CA ARG A 31 -5.54 4.09 -8.27
C ARG A 31 -6.17 3.51 -9.53
N GLU A 32 -7.28 2.79 -9.42
CA GLU A 32 -8.06 2.28 -10.56
C GLU A 32 -8.64 3.42 -11.42
N ALA A 33 -9.00 4.55 -10.80
CA ALA A 33 -9.40 5.76 -11.51
C ALA A 33 -8.23 6.53 -12.17
N GLY A 34 -7.00 6.02 -12.08
CA GLY A 34 -5.82 6.57 -12.75
C GLY A 34 -4.94 7.49 -11.88
N TYR A 35 -5.23 7.64 -10.59
CA TYR A 35 -4.40 8.46 -9.70
C TYR A 35 -3.08 7.76 -9.37
N GLY A 36 -1.95 8.44 -9.62
CA GLY A 36 -0.62 7.92 -9.30
C GLY A 36 -0.31 7.98 -7.80
N THR A 37 0.58 7.09 -7.32
CA THR A 37 0.97 7.01 -5.89
C THR A 37 1.48 8.35 -5.34
N VAL A 38 2.32 9.08 -6.09
CA VAL A 38 2.83 10.40 -5.69
C VAL A 38 1.69 11.42 -5.55
N GLU A 39 0.71 11.36 -6.44
CA GLU A 39 -0.45 12.25 -6.41
C GLU A 39 -1.35 11.97 -5.20
N LEU A 40 -1.54 10.69 -4.86
CA LEU A 40 -2.26 10.28 -3.66
C LEU A 40 -1.52 10.70 -2.39
N LEU A 41 -0.20 10.54 -2.33
CA LEU A 41 0.61 10.97 -1.19
C LEU A 41 0.54 12.48 -0.95
N ARG A 42 0.38 13.29 -2.00
CA ARG A 42 0.16 14.75 -1.88
C ARG A 42 -1.23 15.10 -1.34
N ARG A 43 -2.22 14.21 -1.50
CA ARG A 43 -3.59 14.37 -0.99
C ARG A 43 -3.76 13.84 0.44
N ALA A 44 -2.82 13.03 0.91
CA ALA A 44 -2.85 12.48 2.25
C ALA A 44 -2.75 13.59 3.30
N ARG A 45 -3.67 13.59 4.26
CA ARG A 45 -3.78 14.62 5.31
C ARG A 45 -2.95 14.30 6.54
N ASP A 46 -2.69 13.02 6.77
CA ASP A 46 -1.98 12.54 7.95
C ASP A 46 -1.08 11.34 7.62
N ALA A 47 -0.28 10.93 8.61
CA ALA A 47 0.64 9.82 8.48
C ALA A 47 -0.07 8.47 8.24
N ALA A 48 -1.30 8.29 8.73
CA ALA A 48 -2.05 7.05 8.56
C ALA A 48 -2.52 6.91 7.10
N GLU A 49 -3.05 7.98 6.50
CA GLU A 49 -3.42 7.99 5.08
C GLU A 49 -2.18 7.75 4.20
N ARG A 50 -1.02 8.33 4.52
CA ARG A 50 0.24 8.07 3.80
C ARG A 50 0.67 6.61 3.88
N GLU A 51 0.53 5.99 5.05
CA GLU A 51 0.85 4.57 5.25
C GLU A 51 -0.11 3.67 4.47
N GLU A 52 -1.41 3.97 4.47
CA GLU A 52 -2.39 3.22 3.68
C GLU A 52 -2.10 3.28 2.18
N ILE A 53 -1.75 4.46 1.68
CA ILE A 53 -1.34 4.64 0.27
C ILE A 53 -0.08 3.85 -0.02
N ALA A 54 0.90 3.84 0.88
CA ALA A 54 2.12 3.05 0.74
C ALA A 54 1.81 1.54 0.67
N VAL A 55 0.96 1.04 1.56
CA VAL A 55 0.52 -0.36 1.54
C VAL A 55 -0.22 -0.69 0.24
N VAL A 56 -1.13 0.16 -0.21
CA VAL A 56 -1.86 -0.04 -1.48
C VAL A 56 -0.95 0.02 -2.71
N ALA A 57 0.11 0.84 -2.69
CA ALA A 57 1.08 0.89 -3.78
C ALA A 57 1.84 -0.44 -3.94
N LEU A 58 1.94 -1.24 -2.88
CA LEU A 58 2.60 -2.55 -2.90
C LEU A 58 1.70 -3.68 -3.40
N LEU A 59 0.44 -3.39 -3.76
CA LEU A 59 -0.44 -4.41 -4.35
C LEU A 59 0.05 -4.89 -5.72
N ASP A 60 0.76 -4.06 -6.50
CA ASP A 60 1.13 -4.36 -7.89
C ASP A 60 2.63 -4.53 -8.11
N VAL A 61 3.41 -4.64 -7.02
CA VAL A 61 4.86 -4.85 -7.11
C VAL A 61 5.21 -6.34 -7.08
N ALA A 62 6.41 -6.66 -7.57
CA ALA A 62 6.99 -8.00 -7.46
C ALA A 62 7.14 -8.43 -6.00
N ASP A 63 7.13 -9.74 -5.78
CA ASP A 63 7.08 -10.38 -4.45
C ASP A 63 8.30 -10.03 -3.61
N GLU A 64 9.48 -9.98 -4.23
CA GLU A 64 10.73 -9.63 -3.57
C GLU A 64 10.72 -8.17 -3.11
N VAL A 65 10.11 -7.29 -3.91
CA VAL A 65 9.93 -5.87 -3.56
C VAL A 65 8.96 -5.75 -2.40
N LEU A 66 7.82 -6.46 -2.45
CA LEU A 66 6.85 -6.48 -1.36
C LEU A 66 7.52 -6.86 -0.02
N VAL A 67 8.23 -7.99 -0.01
CA VAL A 67 8.87 -8.52 1.20
C VAL A 67 9.91 -7.55 1.74
N ARG A 68 10.73 -6.95 0.85
CA ARG A 68 11.73 -5.96 1.23
C ARG A 68 11.10 -4.71 1.85
N GLU A 69 10.13 -4.12 1.17
CA GLU A 69 9.52 -2.85 1.61
C GLU A 69 8.68 -3.02 2.87
N MET A 70 8.12 -4.21 3.11
CA MET A 70 7.31 -4.52 4.30
C MET A 70 8.09 -5.20 5.43
N ALA A 71 9.43 -5.30 5.33
CA ALA A 71 10.25 -5.92 6.36
C ALA A 71 10.05 -5.28 7.75
N ALA A 72 9.77 -3.98 7.79
CA ALA A 72 9.52 -3.22 9.02
C ALA A 72 8.21 -3.60 9.74
N THR A 73 7.31 -4.36 9.11
CA THR A 73 6.07 -4.87 9.74
C THR A 73 6.34 -6.01 10.73
N GLY A 74 7.52 -6.64 10.68
CA GLY A 74 7.84 -7.81 11.49
C GLY A 74 7.11 -9.09 11.08
N ARG A 75 6.38 -9.08 9.96
CA ARG A 75 5.72 -10.26 9.38
C ARG A 75 6.69 -11.04 8.50
N ASP A 76 6.53 -12.36 8.47
CA ASP A 76 7.29 -13.20 7.54
C ASP A 76 6.80 -13.05 6.09
N ALA A 77 7.63 -13.45 5.13
CA ALA A 77 7.32 -13.33 3.71
C ALA A 77 6.05 -14.09 3.31
N ALA A 78 5.82 -15.29 3.86
CA ALA A 78 4.65 -16.10 3.54
C ALA A 78 3.35 -15.40 3.95
N HIS A 79 3.34 -14.78 5.12
CA HIS A 79 2.22 -13.97 5.61
C HIS A 79 1.97 -12.75 4.72
N LEU A 80 3.02 -12.01 4.34
CA LEU A 80 2.90 -10.82 3.49
C LEU A 80 2.29 -11.16 2.14
N LEU A 81 2.79 -12.23 1.50
CA LEU A 81 2.30 -12.69 0.20
C LEU A 81 0.85 -13.20 0.30
N ALA A 82 0.53 -13.99 1.32
CA ALA A 82 -0.81 -14.49 1.56
C ALA A 82 -1.82 -13.36 1.83
N CYS A 83 -1.42 -12.34 2.61
CA CYS A 83 -2.27 -11.17 2.88
C CYS A 83 -2.52 -10.33 1.64
N ARG A 84 -1.49 -10.10 0.80
CA ARG A 84 -1.65 -9.40 -0.47
C ARG A 84 -2.61 -10.16 -1.39
N GLU A 85 -2.47 -11.48 -1.49
CA GLU A 85 -3.33 -12.31 -2.33
C GLU A 85 -4.77 -12.39 -1.80
N ALA A 86 -4.96 -12.47 -0.49
CA ALA A 86 -6.29 -12.39 0.12
C ALA A 86 -6.96 -11.05 -0.18
N LEU A 87 -6.22 -9.93 -0.12
CA LEU A 87 -6.75 -8.63 -0.50
C LEU A 87 -7.11 -8.58 -1.99
N ARG A 88 -6.24 -9.05 -2.89
CA ARG A 88 -6.52 -9.10 -4.34
C ARG A 88 -7.80 -9.89 -4.66
N ARG A 89 -8.00 -11.05 -4.03
CA ARG A 89 -9.23 -11.86 -4.20
C ARG A 89 -10.49 -11.09 -3.77
N ARG A 90 -10.44 -10.41 -2.63
CA ARG A 90 -11.54 -9.55 -2.15
C ARG A 90 -11.83 -8.39 -3.11
N LEU A 91 -10.79 -7.80 -3.71
CA LEU A 91 -10.93 -6.74 -4.71
C LEU A 91 -11.57 -7.25 -6.00
N ALA A 92 -11.26 -8.48 -6.41
CA ALA A 92 -11.82 -9.12 -7.60
C ALA A 92 -13.28 -9.59 -7.42
N GLY A 93 -13.87 -9.44 -6.22
CA GLY A 93 -15.20 -9.95 -5.91
C GLY A 93 -15.26 -11.49 -5.84
N ALA A 94 -14.11 -12.15 -5.66
CA ALA A 94 -14.01 -13.58 -5.47
C ALA A 94 -14.03 -13.90 -3.97
N ASP A 95 -15.23 -13.90 -3.39
CA ASP A 95 -15.54 -14.46 -2.05
C ASP A 95 -16.57 -15.59 -2.20
#